data_AF-A0A2N7QRU9-F1
#
_entry.id   AF-A0A2N7QRU9-F1
#
_cell.length_a   1.000
_cell.length_b   1.000
_cell.length_c   1.000
_cell.angle_alpha   90.00
_cell.angle_beta   90.00
_cell.angle_gamma   90.00
#
_symmetry.space_group_name_H-M   'P 1'
#
loop_
_entity.id
_entity.type
_entity.pdbx_description
1 polymer ?
#
loop_
_entity_poly.entity_id
_entity_poly.type
_entity_poly.pdbx_seq_one_letter_code
_entity_poly.pdbx_strand_id
1 'polypeptide(L)'
;MHFELPEVSAHSLKDFAKHYLMIVVSILTALSLEAWIEHAHHERAASEARARIEAEIHQNLVEITKARDHDRERIASLEKIRDGLLDALKSHASASDIDKYVHNAMTSEFYLDGRWPTLRREAWDVAVANQSASWVDTELLRRYSSIYAEQNTKAATIAGETTAVLSESRMADAMIDIQTGEYEPRELLHVTNQMVGLLSEEVNALDALAKEISASFPAASGTQVAHVPAASPSVGHG
;
A
#
# COMPACT_ATOMS: atom_id res chain seq x y z
N MET A 1 51.46 75.48 -2.05
CA MET A 1 50.44 74.44 -2.30
C MET A 1 49.87 74.05 -0.95
N HIS A 2 48.70 74.58 -0.59
CA HIS A 2 48.00 74.20 0.63
C HIS A 2 47.08 73.01 0.31
N PHE A 3 47.37 71.84 0.89
CA PHE A 3 46.47 70.71 0.91
C PHE A 3 45.53 70.89 2.10
N GLU A 4 44.34 71.42 1.84
CA GLU A 4 43.23 71.33 2.79
C GLU A 4 42.61 69.94 2.60
N LEU A 5 42.89 69.04 3.55
CA LEU A 5 42.13 67.80 3.69
C LEU A 5 40.72 68.19 4.17
N PRO A 6 39.65 67.89 3.43
CA PRO A 6 38.31 68.17 3.89
C PRO A 6 38.03 67.27 5.08
N GLU A 7 37.79 67.85 6.26
CA GLU A 7 37.20 67.14 7.39
C GLU A 7 35.84 66.62 6.95
N VAL A 8 35.81 65.36 6.53
CA VAL A 8 34.56 64.66 6.23
C VAL A 8 33.84 64.46 7.55
N SER A 9 32.97 65.43 7.84
CA SER A 9 32.12 65.51 9.02
C SER A 9 31.54 64.14 9.36
N ALA A 10 31.82 63.65 10.56
CA ALA A 10 31.30 62.38 11.10
C ALA A 10 29.76 62.29 11.07
N HIS A 11 29.06 63.41 10.88
CA HIS A 11 27.61 63.44 10.62
C HIS A 11 27.24 62.73 9.31
N SER A 12 28.04 62.89 8.24
CA SER A 12 27.77 62.27 6.94
C SER A 12 27.87 60.74 6.98
N LEU A 13 28.83 60.20 7.76
CA LEU A 13 28.98 58.74 7.93
C LEU A 13 27.83 58.16 8.78
N LYS A 14 27.40 58.87 9.83
CA LYS A 14 26.28 58.46 10.68
C LYS A 14 24.96 58.48 9.91
N ASP A 15 24.73 59.49 9.07
CA ASP A 15 23.53 59.56 8.25
C ASP A 15 23.56 58.57 7.07
N PHE A 16 24.73 58.33 6.45
CA PHE A 16 24.89 57.23 5.49
C PHE A 16 24.60 55.87 6.15
N ALA A 17 25.13 55.62 7.35
CA ALA A 17 24.87 54.38 8.09
C ALA A 17 23.39 54.21 8.44
N LYS A 18 22.66 55.28 8.80
CA LYS A 18 21.21 55.22 9.02
C LYS A 18 20.44 54.85 7.75
N HIS A 19 20.75 55.48 6.61
CA HIS A 19 20.06 55.19 5.35
C HIS A 19 20.38 53.77 4.86
N TYR A 20 21.64 53.35 4.99
CA TYR A 20 22.05 51.98 4.69
C TYR A 20 21.35 50.97 5.61
N LEU A 21 21.30 51.23 6.93
CA LEU A 21 20.58 50.39 7.89
C LEU A 21 19.09 50.30 7.55
N MET A 22 18.45 51.40 7.16
CA MET A 22 17.04 51.42 6.74
C MET A 22 16.80 50.49 5.53
N ILE A 23 17.68 50.54 4.53
CA ILE A 23 17.62 49.67 3.35
C ILE A 23 17.85 48.21 3.74
N VAL A 24 18.88 47.93 4.55
CA VAL A 24 19.21 46.56 4.98
C VAL A 24 18.08 45.95 5.81
N VAL A 25 17.52 46.69 6.78
CA VAL A 25 16.39 46.24 7.57
C VAL A 25 15.16 46.00 6.68
N SER A 26 14.91 46.88 5.71
CA SER A 26 13.80 46.70 4.76
C SER A 26 13.95 45.42 3.93
N ILE A 27 15.14 45.15 3.39
CA ILE A 27 15.41 43.95 2.57
C ILE A 27 15.37 42.69 3.42
N LEU A 28 16.02 42.69 4.60
CA LEU A 28 16.00 41.54 5.52
C LEU A 28 14.58 41.22 5.99
N THR A 29 13.75 42.24 6.26
CA THR A 29 12.36 42.02 6.68
C THR A 29 11.55 41.38 5.54
N ALA A 30 11.70 41.84 4.31
CA ALA A 30 11.01 41.26 3.15
C ALA A 30 11.41 39.80 2.93
N LEU A 31 12.72 39.50 2.94
CA LEU A 31 13.25 38.15 2.75
C LEU A 31 12.88 37.21 3.90
N SER A 32 12.88 37.70 5.14
CA SER A 32 12.55 36.88 6.32
C SER A 32 11.07 36.49 6.34
N LEU A 33 10.18 37.39 5.90
CA LEU A 33 8.75 37.12 5.87
C LEU A 33 8.41 36.10 4.77
N GLU A 34 9.04 36.21 3.60
CA GLU A 34 8.90 35.25 2.50
C GLU A 34 9.39 33.86 2.93
N ALA A 35 10.59 33.78 3.51
CA ALA A 35 11.16 32.53 4.02
C ALA A 35 10.28 31.88 5.10
N TRP A 36 9.66 32.68 5.98
CA TRP A 36 8.77 32.16 7.02
C TRP A 36 7.46 31.61 6.46
N ILE A 37 6.83 32.33 5.53
CA ILE A 37 5.59 31.88 4.87
C ILE A 37 5.84 30.61 4.07
N GLU A 38 6.96 30.56 3.33
CA GLU A 38 7.37 29.41 2.55
C GLU A 38 7.63 28.19 3.45
N HIS A 39 8.32 28.38 4.58
CA HIS A 39 8.54 27.31 5.54
C HIS A 39 7.24 26.75 6.13
N ALA A 40 6.31 27.62 6.56
CA ALA A 40 5.02 27.20 7.09
C ALA A 40 4.15 26.50 6.03
N HIS A 41 4.25 26.92 4.77
CA HIS A 41 3.57 26.26 3.66
C HIS A 41 4.15 24.86 3.41
N HIS A 42 5.48 24.73 3.42
CA HIS A 42 6.18 23.45 3.22
C HIS A 42 5.88 22.45 4.33
N GLU A 43 5.85 22.89 5.60
CA GLU A 43 5.48 22.02 6.72
C GLU A 43 4.04 21.49 6.60
N ARG A 44 3.09 22.35 6.23
CA ARG A 44 1.69 21.93 6.03
C ARG A 44 1.59 20.94 4.87
N ALA A 45 2.21 21.26 3.73
CA ALA A 45 2.24 20.39 2.56
C ALA A 45 2.83 19.01 2.89
N ALA A 46 3.93 18.95 3.64
CA ALA A 46 4.54 17.70 4.11
C ALA A 46 3.60 16.91 5.03
N SER A 47 2.96 17.59 5.99
CA SER A 47 2.04 16.94 6.94
C SER A 47 0.79 16.36 6.26
N GLU A 48 0.22 17.08 5.29
CA GLU A 48 -0.93 16.62 4.51
C GLU A 48 -0.55 15.44 3.62
N ALA A 49 0.60 15.53 2.93
CA ALA A 49 1.10 14.46 2.09
C ALA A 49 1.33 13.18 2.90
N ARG A 50 1.98 13.31 4.07
CA ARG A 50 2.19 12.22 5.01
C ARG A 50 0.86 11.57 5.42
N ALA A 51 -0.11 12.35 5.89
CA ALA A 51 -1.39 11.83 6.33
C ALA A 51 -2.14 11.07 5.21
N ARG A 52 -2.09 11.59 3.97
CA ARG A 52 -2.72 10.95 2.80
C ARG A 52 -2.02 9.65 2.41
N ILE A 53 -0.68 9.65 2.37
CA ILE A 53 0.12 8.46 2.07
C ILE A 53 -0.12 7.38 3.14
N GLU A 54 -0.08 7.73 4.42
CA GLU A 54 -0.36 6.78 5.51
C GLU A 54 -1.76 6.20 5.38
N ALA A 55 -2.79 7.03 5.16
CA ALA A 55 -4.16 6.56 4.99
C ALA A 55 -4.30 5.61 3.79
N GLU A 56 -3.64 5.92 2.67
CA GLU A 56 -3.62 5.06 1.48
C GLU A 56 -2.95 3.71 1.76
N ILE A 57 -1.79 3.71 2.44
CA ILE A 57 -1.10 2.47 2.78
C ILE A 57 -1.93 1.60 3.74
N HIS A 58 -2.61 2.21 4.73
CA HIS A 58 -3.53 1.47 5.60
C HIS A 58 -4.72 0.89 4.82
N GLN A 59 -5.28 1.64 3.87
CA GLN A 59 -6.33 1.13 3.00
C GLN A 59 -5.84 -0.04 2.14
N ASN A 60 -4.64 0.06 1.56
CA ASN A 60 -4.03 -1.03 0.80
C ASN A 60 -3.83 -2.27 1.67
N LEU A 61 -3.39 -2.12 2.93
CA LEU A 61 -3.26 -3.23 3.88
C LEU A 61 -4.60 -3.95 4.16
N VAL A 62 -5.69 -3.18 4.27
CA VAL A 62 -7.04 -3.74 4.43
C VAL A 62 -7.44 -4.53 3.19
N GLU A 63 -7.20 -4.01 1.99
CA GLU A 63 -7.52 -4.73 0.74
C GLU A 63 -6.65 -5.99 0.56
N ILE A 64 -5.36 -5.93 0.90
CA ILE A 64 -4.46 -7.11 0.93
C ILE A 64 -5.01 -8.17 1.87
N THR A 65 -5.47 -7.78 3.06
CA THR A 65 -6.01 -8.71 4.05
C THR A 65 -7.28 -9.40 3.53
N LYS A 66 -8.19 -8.63 2.93
CA LYS A 66 -9.44 -9.19 2.34
C LYS A 66 -9.15 -10.15 1.18
N ALA A 67 -8.26 -9.78 0.27
CA ALA A 67 -7.81 -10.61 -0.84
C ALA A 67 -7.25 -11.94 -0.33
N ARG A 68 -6.30 -11.85 0.60
CA ARG A 68 -5.67 -13.02 1.21
C ARG A 68 -6.66 -13.96 1.90
N ASP A 69 -7.60 -13.41 2.67
CA ASP A 69 -8.56 -14.22 3.42
C ASP A 69 -9.52 -14.95 2.45
N HIS A 70 -9.94 -14.27 1.38
CA HIS A 70 -10.70 -14.88 0.28
C HIS A 70 -9.93 -16.04 -0.38
N ASP A 71 -8.67 -15.81 -0.76
CA ASP A 71 -7.88 -16.81 -1.46
C ASP A 71 -7.54 -18.01 -0.56
N ARG A 72 -7.38 -17.81 0.75
CA ARG A 72 -7.24 -18.90 1.74
C ARG A 72 -8.49 -19.76 1.85
N GLU A 73 -9.67 -19.15 1.89
CA GLU A 73 -10.93 -19.88 1.85
C GLU A 73 -11.02 -20.71 0.56
N ARG A 74 -10.55 -20.13 -0.55
CA ARG A 74 -10.56 -20.81 -1.84
C ARG A 74 -9.59 -21.99 -1.92
N ILE A 75 -8.37 -21.82 -1.42
CA ILE A 75 -7.40 -22.91 -1.27
C ILE A 75 -8.04 -24.05 -0.47
N ALA A 76 -8.66 -23.76 0.68
CA ALA A 76 -9.27 -24.79 1.51
C ALA A 76 -10.39 -25.57 0.80
N SER A 77 -11.18 -24.92 -0.08
CA SER A 77 -12.15 -25.61 -0.93
C SER A 77 -11.47 -26.52 -1.96
N LEU A 78 -10.46 -26.01 -2.69
CA LEU A 78 -9.73 -26.81 -3.68
C LEU A 78 -8.99 -28.00 -3.04
N GLU A 79 -8.47 -27.83 -1.83
CA GLU A 79 -7.84 -28.92 -1.07
C GLU A 79 -8.84 -30.01 -0.68
N LYS A 80 -10.08 -29.66 -0.31
CA LYS A 80 -11.14 -30.65 -0.07
C LYS A 80 -11.46 -31.46 -1.34
N ILE A 81 -11.48 -30.80 -2.49
CA ILE A 81 -11.69 -31.46 -3.80
C ILE A 81 -10.53 -32.41 -4.10
N ARG A 82 -9.29 -31.93 -3.95
CA ARG A 82 -8.07 -32.73 -4.11
C ARG A 82 -8.09 -33.97 -3.24
N ASP A 83 -8.37 -33.80 -1.95
CA ASP A 83 -8.28 -34.87 -0.96
C ASP A 83 -9.37 -35.93 -1.19
N GLY A 84 -10.61 -35.51 -1.47
CA GLY A 84 -11.69 -36.44 -1.79
C GLY A 84 -11.48 -37.20 -3.11
N LEU A 85 -10.92 -36.54 -4.13
CA LEU A 85 -10.56 -37.20 -5.39
C LEU A 85 -9.41 -38.21 -5.19
N LEU A 86 -8.40 -37.83 -4.40
CA LEU A 86 -7.28 -38.70 -4.06
C LEU A 86 -7.76 -39.94 -3.29
N ASP A 87 -8.67 -39.77 -2.34
CA ASP A 87 -9.23 -40.87 -1.55
C ASP A 87 -10.10 -41.79 -2.42
N ALA A 88 -10.95 -41.25 -3.31
CA ALA A 88 -11.72 -42.04 -4.25
C ALA A 88 -10.83 -42.89 -5.17
N LEU A 89 -9.71 -42.32 -5.65
CA LEU A 89 -8.72 -43.03 -6.46
C LEU A 89 -7.99 -44.13 -5.66
N LYS A 90 -7.62 -43.87 -4.40
CA LYS A 90 -6.97 -44.86 -3.52
C LYS A 90 -7.92 -46.01 -3.16
N SER A 91 -9.20 -45.72 -2.96
CA SER A 91 -10.22 -46.73 -2.63
C SER A 91 -10.69 -47.54 -3.84
N HIS A 92 -10.13 -47.30 -5.04
CA HIS A 92 -10.58 -47.91 -6.29
C HIS A 92 -12.09 -47.75 -6.49
N ALA A 93 -12.63 -46.56 -6.16
CA ALA A 93 -14.03 -46.25 -6.37
C ALA A 93 -14.43 -46.46 -7.83
N SER A 94 -15.71 -46.80 -8.06
CA SER A 94 -16.19 -46.98 -9.43
C SER A 94 -16.12 -45.65 -10.19
N ALA A 95 -15.94 -45.71 -11.51
CA ALA A 95 -15.94 -44.51 -12.36
C ALA A 95 -17.21 -43.67 -12.15
N SER A 96 -18.37 -44.33 -11.96
CA SER A 96 -19.63 -43.66 -11.67
C SER A 96 -19.66 -42.92 -10.33
N ASP A 97 -18.92 -43.38 -9.32
CA ASP A 97 -18.87 -42.72 -8.01
C ASP A 97 -17.92 -41.52 -8.05
N ILE A 98 -16.81 -41.65 -8.77
CA ILE A 98 -15.89 -40.54 -9.05
C ILE A 98 -16.63 -39.45 -9.84
N ASP A 99 -17.41 -39.81 -10.85
CA ASP A 99 -18.16 -38.83 -11.64
C ASP A 99 -19.20 -38.09 -10.83
N LYS A 100 -19.92 -38.78 -9.94
CA LYS A 100 -20.86 -38.11 -9.02
C LYS A 100 -20.14 -37.16 -8.07
N TYR A 101 -18.99 -37.56 -7.55
CA TYR A 101 -18.20 -36.71 -6.66
C TYR A 101 -17.73 -35.45 -7.39
N VAL A 102 -17.13 -35.61 -8.58
CA VAL A 102 -16.63 -34.49 -9.39
C VAL A 102 -17.78 -33.58 -9.81
N HIS A 103 -18.90 -34.11 -10.29
CA HIS A 103 -20.06 -33.31 -10.68
C HIS A 103 -20.61 -32.47 -9.51
N ASN A 104 -20.67 -33.04 -8.30
CA ASN A 104 -21.13 -32.33 -7.11
C ASN A 104 -20.10 -31.29 -6.60
N ALA A 105 -18.80 -31.60 -6.69
CA ALA A 105 -17.74 -30.70 -6.27
C ALA A 105 -17.56 -29.52 -7.26
N MET A 106 -17.78 -29.76 -8.55
CA MET A 106 -17.50 -28.78 -9.60
C MET A 106 -18.62 -27.82 -9.94
N THR A 107 -19.87 -28.16 -9.61
CA THR A 107 -21.03 -27.30 -9.92
C THR A 107 -21.06 -26.00 -9.12
N SER A 108 -20.26 -25.86 -8.06
CA SER A 108 -20.13 -24.61 -7.29
C SER A 108 -18.72 -24.22 -6.86
N GLU A 109 -17.75 -25.14 -6.81
CA GLU A 109 -16.46 -24.90 -6.15
C GLU A 109 -15.23 -24.99 -7.05
N PHE A 110 -15.38 -25.27 -8.35
CA PHE A 110 -14.24 -25.44 -9.27
C PHE A 110 -14.10 -24.30 -10.27
N TYR A 111 -13.55 -23.19 -9.79
CA TYR A 111 -13.13 -22.04 -10.60
C TYR A 111 -11.95 -21.33 -9.94
N LEU A 112 -11.04 -20.79 -10.75
CA LEU A 112 -10.00 -19.87 -10.28
C LEU A 112 -10.61 -18.48 -10.12
N ASP A 113 -10.65 -18.01 -8.88
CA ASP A 113 -10.99 -16.62 -8.53
C ASP A 113 -9.95 -16.16 -7.53
N GLY A 114 -8.72 -16.00 -8.01
CA GLY A 114 -7.66 -15.37 -7.26
C GLY A 114 -7.91 -13.86 -7.26
N ARG A 115 -8.00 -13.27 -6.07
CA ARG A 115 -8.34 -11.86 -5.93
C ARG A 115 -7.10 -11.05 -5.65
N TRP A 116 -6.45 -10.55 -6.70
CA TRP A 116 -5.41 -9.55 -6.50
C TRP A 116 -6.01 -8.21 -6.00
N PRO A 117 -5.51 -7.63 -4.89
CA PRO A 117 -6.05 -6.40 -4.34
C PRO A 117 -5.76 -5.20 -5.25
N THR A 118 -6.65 -4.20 -5.25
CA THR A 118 -6.39 -2.92 -5.90
C THR A 118 -5.45 -2.09 -5.02
N LEU A 119 -4.15 -2.16 -5.30
CA LEU A 119 -3.13 -1.39 -4.59
C LEU A 119 -3.08 0.03 -5.16
N ARG A 120 -3.55 0.99 -4.37
CA ARG A 120 -3.58 2.42 -4.74
C ARG A 120 -2.19 3.04 -4.63
N ARG A 121 -1.91 4.04 -5.47
CA ARG A 121 -0.65 4.83 -5.43
C ARG A 121 -0.88 6.34 -5.62
N GLU A 122 -2.13 6.78 -5.64
CA GLU A 122 -2.44 8.14 -6.05
C GLU A 122 -1.91 9.17 -5.06
N ALA A 123 -1.93 8.87 -3.76
CA ALA A 123 -1.38 9.75 -2.73
C ALA A 123 0.12 9.95 -2.90
N TRP A 124 0.85 8.88 -3.23
CA TRP A 124 2.28 8.94 -3.53
C TRP A 124 2.58 9.73 -4.80
N ASP A 125 1.87 9.42 -5.90
CA ASP A 125 2.10 10.07 -7.20
C ASP A 125 1.80 11.57 -7.11
N VAL A 126 0.73 11.96 -6.38
CA VAL A 126 0.41 13.37 -6.13
C VAL A 126 1.47 14.05 -5.26
N ALA A 127 1.94 13.38 -4.21
CA ALA A 127 2.96 13.95 -3.32
C ALA A 127 4.30 14.19 -4.02
N VAL A 128 4.68 13.30 -4.93
CA VAL A 128 5.86 13.48 -5.79
C VAL A 128 5.63 14.61 -6.80
N ALA A 129 4.46 14.62 -7.47
CA ALA A 129 4.16 15.60 -8.51
C ALA A 129 4.09 17.04 -7.98
N ASN A 130 3.54 17.25 -6.78
CA ASN A 130 3.43 18.57 -6.16
C ASN A 130 4.65 18.95 -5.28
N GLN A 131 5.71 18.13 -5.28
CA GLN A 131 6.94 18.31 -4.48
C GLN A 131 6.72 18.33 -2.96
N SER A 132 5.53 17.98 -2.45
CA SER A 132 5.35 17.85 -1.01
C SER A 132 6.16 16.69 -0.42
N ALA A 133 6.44 15.65 -1.22
CA ALA A 133 7.26 14.52 -0.83
C ALA A 133 8.70 14.91 -0.46
N SER A 134 9.30 15.93 -1.11
CA SER A 134 10.66 16.35 -0.79
C SER A 134 10.78 17.05 0.55
N TRP A 135 9.65 17.52 1.12
CA TRP A 135 9.61 18.20 2.42
C TRP A 135 9.26 17.25 3.57
N VAL A 136 8.98 15.98 3.26
CA VAL A 136 8.85 14.91 4.25
C VAL A 136 10.24 14.50 4.74
N ASP A 137 10.33 14.07 5.99
CA ASP A 137 11.57 13.51 6.54
C ASP A 137 12.16 12.41 5.63
N THR A 138 13.48 12.44 5.42
CA THR A 138 14.16 11.56 4.45
C THR A 138 13.99 10.08 4.78
N GLU A 139 14.02 9.71 6.05
CA GLU A 139 13.87 8.30 6.46
C GLU A 139 12.43 7.82 6.27
N LEU A 140 11.46 8.68 6.54
CA LEU A 140 10.04 8.40 6.28
C LEU A 140 9.74 8.30 4.78
N LEU A 141 10.31 9.19 3.97
CA LEU A 141 10.19 9.16 2.52
C LEU A 141 10.78 7.87 1.93
N ARG A 142 11.96 7.46 2.40
CA ARG A 142 12.61 6.20 2.01
C ARG A 142 11.72 5.00 2.35
N ARG A 143 11.08 5.01 3.52
CA ARG A 143 10.15 3.96 3.95
C ARG A 143 8.92 3.87 3.05
N TYR A 144 8.25 4.99 2.76
CA TYR A 144 7.11 5.00 1.84
C TYR A 144 7.51 4.52 0.45
N SER A 145 8.64 5.00 -0.07
CA SER A 145 9.15 4.57 -1.37
C SER A 145 9.41 3.06 -1.43
N SER A 146 9.93 2.45 -0.35
CA SER A 146 10.15 0.99 -0.29
C SER A 146 8.84 0.23 -0.43
N ILE A 147 7.83 0.63 0.36
CA ILE A 147 6.51 -0.01 0.37
C ILE A 147 5.88 0.02 -1.02
N TYR A 148 5.85 1.18 -1.69
CA TYR A 148 5.27 1.27 -3.03
C TYR A 148 6.09 0.51 -4.08
N ALA A 149 7.42 0.45 -3.95
CA ALA A 149 8.27 -0.32 -4.84
C ALA A 149 8.03 -1.84 -4.69
N GLU A 150 7.87 -2.34 -3.46
CA GLU A 150 7.54 -3.73 -3.17
C GLU A 150 6.16 -4.12 -3.68
N GLN A 151 5.15 -3.25 -3.46
CA GLN A 151 3.81 -3.44 -4.02
C GLN A 151 3.85 -3.62 -5.54
N ASN A 152 4.56 -2.73 -6.23
CA ASN A 152 4.68 -2.77 -7.68
C ASN A 152 5.44 -4.01 -8.16
N THR A 153 6.53 -4.37 -7.48
CA THR A 153 7.35 -5.55 -7.82
C THR A 153 6.53 -6.83 -7.68
N LYS A 154 5.83 -7.02 -6.56
CA LYS A 154 5.00 -8.21 -6.32
C LYS A 154 3.83 -8.30 -7.28
N ALA A 155 3.16 -7.18 -7.57
CA ALA A 155 2.08 -7.15 -8.55
C ALA A 155 2.56 -7.56 -9.95
N ALA A 156 3.75 -7.09 -10.37
CA ALA A 156 4.34 -7.46 -11.65
C ALA A 156 4.75 -8.94 -11.70
N THR A 157 5.35 -9.46 -10.62
CA THR A 157 5.72 -10.88 -10.51
C THR A 157 4.51 -11.78 -10.64
N ILE A 158 3.45 -11.51 -9.89
CA ILE A 158 2.24 -12.35 -9.88
C ILE A 158 1.52 -12.27 -11.21
N ALA A 159 1.37 -11.07 -11.79
CA ALA A 159 0.80 -10.94 -13.13
C ALA A 159 1.58 -11.76 -14.18
N GLY A 160 2.91 -11.79 -14.09
CA GLY A 160 3.77 -12.60 -14.96
C GLY A 160 3.59 -14.11 -14.75
N GLU A 161 3.61 -14.57 -13.50
CA GLU A 161 3.46 -15.98 -13.14
C GLU A 161 2.08 -16.52 -13.47
N THR A 162 1.02 -15.79 -13.14
CA THR A 162 -0.36 -16.14 -13.51
C THR A 162 -0.51 -16.25 -15.02
N THR A 163 0.05 -15.30 -15.78
CA THR A 163 0.00 -15.35 -17.25
C THR A 163 0.73 -16.58 -17.78
N ALA A 164 1.91 -16.90 -17.25
CA ALA A 164 2.69 -18.06 -17.66
C ALA A 164 1.91 -19.37 -17.44
N VAL A 165 1.34 -19.56 -16.25
CA VAL A 165 0.62 -20.80 -15.93
C VAL A 165 -0.71 -20.91 -16.67
N LEU A 166 -1.47 -19.81 -16.82
CA LEU A 166 -2.70 -19.82 -17.62
C LEU A 166 -2.44 -20.05 -19.12
N SER A 167 -1.27 -19.66 -19.62
CA SER A 167 -0.89 -19.85 -21.02
C SER A 167 -0.48 -21.29 -21.35
N GLU A 168 -0.26 -22.14 -20.36
CA GLU A 168 -0.03 -23.56 -20.59
C GLU A 168 -1.33 -24.21 -21.07
N SER A 169 -1.36 -24.61 -22.35
CA SER A 169 -2.49 -25.29 -23.03
C SER A 169 -3.28 -26.29 -22.15
N ARG A 170 -2.60 -27.05 -21.29
CA ARG A 170 -3.21 -28.08 -20.43
C ARG A 170 -4.30 -27.56 -19.50
N MET A 171 -4.15 -26.37 -18.92
CA MET A 171 -5.16 -25.87 -17.98
C MET A 171 -6.44 -25.45 -18.71
N ALA A 172 -6.30 -24.89 -19.90
CA ALA A 172 -7.44 -24.54 -20.76
C ALA A 172 -8.13 -25.79 -21.30
N ASP A 173 -7.35 -26.78 -21.77
CA ASP A 173 -7.86 -28.05 -22.28
C ASP A 173 -8.60 -28.82 -21.18
N ALA A 174 -8.01 -28.94 -19.99
CA ALA A 174 -8.67 -29.62 -18.87
C ALA A 174 -9.94 -28.90 -18.40
N MET A 175 -9.99 -27.56 -18.47
CA MET A 175 -11.21 -26.82 -18.17
C MET A 175 -12.32 -27.10 -19.20
N ILE A 176 -11.96 -27.26 -20.47
CA ILE A 176 -12.89 -27.68 -21.53
C ILE A 176 -13.37 -29.11 -21.26
N ASP A 177 -12.46 -30.04 -20.97
CA ASP A 177 -12.78 -31.45 -20.70
C ASP A 177 -13.71 -31.61 -19.49
N ILE A 178 -13.52 -30.77 -18.47
CA ILE A 178 -14.41 -30.69 -17.31
C ILE A 178 -15.81 -30.20 -17.72
N GLN A 179 -15.89 -29.18 -18.58
CA GLN A 179 -17.16 -28.64 -19.05
C GLN A 179 -17.91 -29.59 -20.00
N THR A 180 -17.19 -30.38 -20.79
CA THR A 180 -17.75 -31.38 -21.71
C THR A 180 -18.04 -32.71 -21.01
N GLY A 181 -17.52 -32.92 -19.79
CA GLY A 181 -17.65 -34.18 -19.06
C GLY A 181 -16.70 -35.28 -19.54
N GLU A 182 -15.66 -34.93 -20.31
CA GLU A 182 -14.66 -35.83 -20.88
C GLU A 182 -13.35 -35.87 -20.05
N TYR A 183 -13.40 -35.44 -18.79
CA TYR A 183 -12.21 -35.31 -17.95
C TYR A 183 -11.62 -36.67 -17.49
N GLU A 184 -10.30 -36.71 -17.36
CA GLU A 184 -9.62 -37.80 -16.65
C GLU A 184 -9.41 -37.44 -15.17
N PRO A 185 -9.79 -38.32 -14.21
CA PRO A 185 -9.62 -38.04 -12.77
C PRO A 185 -8.19 -37.68 -12.34
N ARG A 186 -7.18 -38.23 -13.03
CA ARG A 186 -5.77 -37.91 -12.75
C ARG A 186 -5.39 -36.52 -13.24
N GLU A 187 -5.86 -36.14 -14.42
CA GLU A 187 -5.64 -34.81 -14.99
C GLU A 187 -6.33 -33.76 -14.12
N LEU A 188 -7.55 -34.05 -13.67
CA LEU A 188 -8.26 -33.20 -12.72
C LEU A 188 -7.47 -33.00 -11.41
N LEU A 189 -6.92 -34.08 -10.84
CA LEU A 189 -6.08 -33.96 -9.64
C LEU A 189 -4.85 -33.09 -9.91
N HIS A 190 -4.27 -33.18 -11.11
CA HIS A 190 -3.13 -32.36 -11.50
C HIS A 190 -3.50 -30.87 -11.56
N VAL A 191 -4.58 -30.53 -12.27
CA VAL A 191 -5.08 -29.16 -12.39
C VAL A 191 -5.47 -28.59 -11.04
N THR A 192 -6.15 -29.35 -10.19
CA THR A 192 -6.51 -28.91 -8.84
C THR A 192 -5.27 -28.57 -8.02
N ASN A 193 -4.22 -29.40 -8.09
CA ASN A 193 -2.95 -29.11 -7.42
C ASN A 193 -2.24 -27.88 -7.99
N GLN A 194 -2.28 -27.68 -9.31
CA GLN A 194 -1.73 -26.48 -9.95
C GLN A 194 -2.48 -25.21 -9.47
N MET A 195 -3.81 -25.26 -9.39
CA MET A 195 -4.63 -24.16 -8.86
C MET A 195 -4.33 -23.85 -7.39
N VAL A 196 -4.20 -24.88 -6.55
CA VAL A 196 -3.80 -24.71 -5.14
C VAL A 196 -2.42 -24.08 -5.04
N GLY A 197 -1.47 -24.54 -5.85
CA GLY A 197 -0.10 -24.01 -5.88
C GLY A 197 -0.08 -22.53 -6.25
N LEU A 198 -0.81 -22.15 -7.31
CA LEU A 198 -0.94 -20.76 -7.76
C LEU A 198 -1.49 -19.84 -6.66
N LEU A 199 -2.64 -20.20 -6.07
CA LEU A 199 -3.26 -19.39 -5.02
C LEU A 199 -2.40 -19.35 -3.75
N SER A 200 -1.69 -20.44 -3.44
CA SER A 200 -0.77 -20.47 -2.30
C SER A 200 0.38 -19.49 -2.47
N GLU A 201 0.94 -19.38 -3.68
CA GLU A 201 2.00 -18.42 -3.99
C GLU A 201 1.48 -16.97 -3.88
N GLU A 202 0.28 -16.71 -4.40
CA GLU A 202 -0.39 -15.41 -4.26
C GLU A 202 -0.60 -15.04 -2.78
N VAL A 203 -1.15 -15.94 -1.98
CA VAL A 203 -1.35 -15.75 -0.53
C VAL A 203 -0.03 -15.49 0.19
N ASN A 204 1.03 -16.24 -0.14
CA ASN A 204 2.35 -16.05 0.45
C ASN A 204 2.93 -14.67 0.13
N ALA A 205 2.76 -14.21 -1.11
CA ALA A 205 3.20 -12.88 -1.53
C ALA A 205 2.41 -11.77 -0.83
N LEU A 206 1.10 -11.94 -0.66
CA LEU A 206 0.23 -11.02 0.08
C LEU A 206 0.59 -10.98 1.58
N ASP A 207 0.90 -12.13 2.20
CA ASP A 207 1.36 -12.19 3.59
C ASP A 207 2.71 -11.49 3.79
N ALA A 208 3.64 -11.70 2.86
CA ALA A 208 4.93 -11.01 2.89
C ALA A 208 4.74 -9.48 2.79
N LEU A 209 3.88 -9.02 1.87
CA LEU A 209 3.57 -7.60 1.69
C LEU A 209 2.87 -7.01 2.93
N ALA A 210 1.90 -7.71 3.50
CA ALA A 210 1.20 -7.27 4.70
C ALA A 210 2.15 -7.15 5.90
N LYS A 211 3.07 -8.11 6.06
CA LYS A 211 4.09 -8.10 7.12
C LYS A 211 5.03 -6.91 6.98
N GLU A 212 5.46 -6.62 5.76
CA GLU A 212 6.39 -5.52 5.45
C GLU A 212 5.75 -4.15 5.68
N ILE A 213 4.51 -3.96 5.23
CA ILE A 213 3.71 -2.77 5.53
C ILE A 213 3.53 -2.62 7.05
N SER A 214 3.15 -3.69 7.74
CA SER A 214 2.92 -3.64 9.20
C SER A 214 4.20 -3.35 10.00
N ALA A 215 5.34 -3.90 9.58
CA ALA A 215 6.64 -3.61 10.20
C ALA A 215 7.07 -2.14 9.97
N SER A 216 6.64 -1.55 8.86
CA SER A 216 6.89 -0.16 8.50
C SER A 216 6.01 0.83 9.27
N PHE A 217 4.94 0.37 9.92
CA PHE A 217 4.10 1.19 10.80
C PHE A 217 3.96 0.52 12.17
N PRO A 218 4.97 0.62 13.06
CA PRO A 218 4.79 0.17 14.44
C PRO A 218 3.58 0.89 15.02
N ALA A 219 2.66 0.13 15.61
CA ALA A 219 1.42 0.63 16.20
C ALA A 219 1.68 1.94 16.94
N ALA A 220 0.90 2.97 16.58
CA ALA A 220 1.02 4.33 17.08
C ALA A 220 1.43 4.34 18.56
N SER A 221 2.71 4.62 18.81
CA SER A 221 3.21 4.79 20.16
C SER A 221 2.62 6.10 20.68
N GLY A 222 1.63 6.00 21.56
CA GLY A 222 1.22 7.06 22.48
C GLY A 222 0.61 8.31 21.84
N THR A 223 -0.70 8.29 21.61
CA THR A 223 -1.50 9.48 21.88
C THR A 223 -2.73 9.04 22.65
N GLN A 224 -2.52 8.79 23.94
CA GLN A 224 -3.61 8.76 24.89
C GLN A 224 -4.19 10.17 24.92
N VAL A 225 -5.31 10.32 24.23
CA VAL A 225 -6.14 11.53 24.22
C VAL A 225 -6.35 11.93 25.69
N ALA A 226 -5.91 13.14 26.04
CA ALA A 226 -6.10 13.71 27.36
C ALA A 226 -7.57 13.58 27.76
N HIS A 227 -7.80 12.86 28.85
CA HIS A 227 -9.10 12.76 29.49
C HIS A 227 -9.53 14.16 29.92
N VAL A 228 -10.47 14.75 29.18
CA VAL A 228 -11.22 15.91 29.65
C VAL A 228 -12.11 15.42 30.80
N PRO A 229 -11.98 15.94 32.03
CA PRO A 229 -12.87 15.55 33.11
C PRO A 229 -14.28 16.08 32.82
N ALA A 230 -15.26 15.19 32.92
CA ALA A 230 -16.67 15.49 32.72
C ALA A 230 -17.15 16.55 33.73
N ALA A 231 -17.76 17.61 33.21
CA ALA A 231 -18.47 18.59 34.01
C ALA A 231 -19.63 17.92 34.76
N SER A 232 -19.71 18.15 36.07
CA SER A 232 -20.77 17.66 36.94
C SER A 232 -22.14 18.23 36.54
N PRO A 233 -23.23 17.44 36.60
CA PRO A 233 -24.57 17.95 36.35
C PRO A 233 -25.06 18.78 37.54
N SER A 234 -25.49 20.01 37.26
CA SER A 234 -26.18 20.89 38.21
C SER A 234 -27.51 20.27 38.63
N VAL A 235 -27.64 19.99 39.93
CA VAL A 235 -28.90 19.62 40.58
C VAL A 235 -29.81 20.85 40.61
N GLY A 236 -30.89 20.80 39.83
CA GLY A 236 -31.98 21.78 39.92
C GLY A 236 -32.87 21.47 41.13
N HIS A 237 -32.84 22.38 42.10
CA HIS A 237 -33.92 22.57 43.07
C HIS A 237 -34.67 23.85 42.67
N GLY A 238 -36.00 23.75 42.54
CA GLY A 238 -36.91 24.86 42.25
C GLY A 238 -38.15 24.38 41.53
#